data_AF-A0A8S3Q7F9-F1
#
_entry.id   AF-A0A8S3Q7F9-F1
#
_cell.length_a   1.000
_cell.length_b   1.000
_cell.length_c   1.000
_cell.angle_alpha   90.00
_cell.angle_beta   90.00
_cell.angle_gamma   90.00
#
_symmetry.space_group_name_H-M   'P 1'
#
loop_
_entity.id
_entity.type
_entity.pdbx_description
1 polymer ?
#
loop_
_entity_poly.entity_id
_entity_poly.type
_entity_poly.pdbx_seq_one_letter_code
_entity_poly.pdbx_strand_id
1 'polypeptide(L)'
;MDNRVLVWRRPGEEWTPPCLNPGRGSRLSLMIWGCITYEGVGTITVVTGNINALKYIEIVDNFVWPVIARHFPADNYIYQDDNAPVHRAKIVKDYMELHGMEWPAQSPDLNIIENMWRKIKIELQKQAHNITTKAQMETAIRDIWTNISLEFIRKLYNSIPRRLRLVIRAKGNITKY
;
A
#
# COMPACT_ATOMS: atom_id res chain seq x y z
N MET A 1 3.25 0.00 -14.08
CA MET A 1 4.65 -0.35 -14.40
C MET A 1 4.61 -1.30 -15.58
N ASP A 2 5.34 -0.97 -16.64
CA ASP A 2 5.36 -1.71 -17.91
C ASP A 2 6.11 -3.03 -17.71
N ASN A 3 5.47 -4.16 -17.98
CA ASN A 3 6.00 -5.50 -17.70
C ASN A 3 6.73 -6.10 -18.91
N ARG A 4 7.33 -5.23 -19.74
CA ARG A 4 8.00 -5.62 -20.98
C ARG A 4 9.38 -6.18 -20.68
N VAL A 5 9.62 -7.39 -21.12
CA VAL A 5 10.96 -8.00 -21.17
C VAL A 5 11.53 -7.72 -22.55
N LEU A 6 12.68 -7.05 -22.61
CA LEU A 6 13.39 -6.81 -23.86
C LEU A 6 14.31 -8.01 -24.15
N VAL A 7 14.22 -8.57 -25.35
CA VAL A 7 15.01 -9.73 -25.80
C VAL A 7 15.72 -9.35 -27.08
N TRP A 8 17.03 -9.64 -27.16
CA TRP A 8 17.81 -9.51 -28.38
C TRP A 8 17.76 -10.83 -29.17
N ARG A 9 17.39 -10.76 -30.46
CA ARG A 9 17.26 -11.94 -31.33
C ARG A 9 17.70 -11.64 -32.76
N ARG A 10 18.11 -12.69 -33.50
CA ARG A 10 18.41 -12.60 -34.94
C ARG A 10 17.14 -12.73 -35.79
N PRO A 11 17.13 -12.26 -37.05
CA PRO A 11 16.01 -12.47 -37.97
C PRO A 11 15.70 -13.97 -38.11
N GLY A 12 14.42 -14.36 -37.92
CA GLY A 12 13.96 -15.76 -37.99
C GLY A 12 13.90 -16.51 -36.66
N GLU A 13 14.46 -15.98 -35.57
CA GLU A 13 14.41 -16.60 -34.24
C GLU A 13 13.10 -16.31 -33.49
N GLU A 14 12.10 -15.76 -34.18
CA GLU A 14 10.93 -15.15 -33.57
C GLU A 14 10.07 -16.12 -32.76
N TRP A 15 10.08 -17.38 -33.18
CA TRP A 15 9.29 -18.47 -32.62
C TRP A 15 10.12 -19.41 -31.76
N THR A 16 11.38 -19.08 -31.49
CA THR A 16 12.22 -19.88 -30.61
C THR A 16 11.74 -19.73 -29.16
N PRO A 17 11.69 -20.79 -28.35
CA PRO A 17 11.24 -20.74 -26.96
C PRO A 17 11.86 -19.60 -26.10
N PRO A 18 13.15 -19.22 -26.25
CA PRO A 18 13.74 -18.09 -25.53
C PRO A 18 13.24 -16.71 -25.97
N CYS A 19 12.71 -16.60 -27.19
CA CYS A 19 12.20 -15.37 -27.79
C CYS A 19 10.67 -15.23 -27.68
N LEU A 20 10.00 -16.28 -27.22
CA LEU A 20 8.59 -16.25 -26.92
C LEU A 20 8.39 -15.62 -25.53
N ASN A 21 7.40 -14.73 -25.42
CA ASN A 21 6.90 -14.35 -24.12
C ASN A 21 6.19 -15.58 -23.56
N PRO A 22 6.69 -16.24 -22.49
CA PRO A 22 5.94 -17.32 -21.87
C PRO A 22 4.60 -16.69 -21.48
N GLY A 23 3.51 -17.17 -22.09
CA GLY A 23 2.18 -16.56 -21.92
C GLY A 23 1.90 -16.27 -20.45
N ARG A 24 1.11 -15.24 -20.15
CA ARG A 24 0.87 -14.80 -18.76
C ARG A 24 0.53 -16.01 -17.89
N GLY A 25 1.49 -16.47 -17.09
CA GLY A 25 1.23 -17.47 -16.05
C GLY A 25 0.09 -16.98 -15.18
N SER A 26 -0.60 -17.91 -14.49
CA SER A 26 -1.69 -17.55 -13.58
C SER A 26 -1.25 -16.38 -12.69
N ARG A 27 -1.83 -15.21 -12.91
CA ARG A 27 -1.39 -13.99 -12.24
C ARG A 27 -1.79 -14.11 -10.77
N LEU A 28 -0.83 -14.46 -9.92
CA LEU A 28 -1.04 -14.44 -8.48
C LEU A 28 -1.31 -12.98 -8.06
N SER A 29 -2.43 -12.78 -7.39
CA SER A 29 -2.81 -11.48 -6.84
C SER A 29 -3.42 -11.65 -5.45
N LEU A 30 -2.97 -10.81 -4.53
CA LEU A 30 -3.50 -10.65 -3.20
C LEU A 30 -3.98 -9.20 -3.02
N MET A 31 -5.15 -9.03 -2.42
CA MET A 31 -5.58 -7.74 -1.90
C MET A 31 -5.14 -7.66 -0.44
N ILE A 32 -4.47 -6.56 -0.10
CA ILE A 32 -3.83 -6.38 1.21
C ILE A 32 -4.31 -5.06 1.78
N TRP A 33 -4.58 -5.09 3.08
CA TRP A 33 -4.78 -3.91 3.89
C TRP A 33 -3.64 -3.81 4.91
N GLY A 34 -3.16 -2.61 5.17
CA GLY A 34 -2.20 -2.40 6.23
C GLY A 34 -2.10 -0.94 6.65
N CYS A 35 -1.61 -0.72 7.86
CA CYS A 35 -1.45 0.60 8.46
C CYS A 35 -0.03 0.80 8.97
N ILE A 36 0.44 2.04 8.99
CA ILE A 36 1.74 2.41 9.57
C ILE A 36 1.52 3.53 10.58
N THR A 37 2.48 3.66 11.49
CA THR A 37 2.52 4.73 12.48
C THR A 37 3.92 5.35 12.50
N TYR A 38 4.08 6.50 13.16
CA TYR A 38 5.42 7.07 13.36
C TYR A 38 6.35 6.16 14.18
N GLU A 39 5.76 5.27 14.99
CA GLU A 39 6.48 4.30 15.81
C GLU A 39 6.80 2.99 15.10
N GLY A 40 6.35 2.81 13.85
CA GLY A 40 6.75 1.68 13.02
C GLY A 40 5.64 1.14 12.15
N VAL A 41 5.84 -0.10 11.69
CA VAL A 41 4.80 -0.81 10.95
C VAL A 41 3.67 -1.22 11.87
N GLY A 42 2.42 -0.98 11.44
CA GLY A 42 1.24 -1.51 12.07
C GLY A 42 0.86 -2.87 11.49
N THR A 43 -0.43 -3.18 11.54
CA THR A 43 -0.96 -4.44 11.03
C THR A 43 -0.87 -4.51 9.51
N ILE A 44 -0.61 -5.71 8.98
CA ILE A 44 -0.79 -6.05 7.56
C ILE A 44 -1.61 -7.33 7.46
N THR A 45 -2.62 -7.35 6.61
CA THR A 45 -3.53 -8.48 6.47
C THR A 45 -4.04 -8.64 5.04
N VAL A 46 -4.30 -9.88 4.64
CA VAL A 46 -4.95 -10.18 3.35
C VAL A 46 -6.45 -9.97 3.51
N VAL A 47 -7.03 -9.24 2.57
CA VAL A 47 -8.47 -9.02 2.52
C VAL A 47 -9.05 -9.80 1.35
N THR A 48 -10.08 -10.59 1.62
CA THR A 48 -10.76 -11.41 0.61
C THR A 48 -12.08 -10.76 0.18
N GLY A 49 -12.43 -10.89 -1.11
CA GLY A 49 -13.68 -10.34 -1.64
C GLY A 49 -13.74 -8.82 -1.67
N ASN A 50 -14.94 -8.27 -1.88
CA ASN A 50 -15.15 -6.83 -1.94
C ASN A 50 -15.19 -6.22 -0.54
N ILE A 51 -14.54 -5.08 -0.37
CA ILE A 51 -14.64 -4.28 0.86
C ILE A 51 -15.89 -3.42 0.75
N ASN A 52 -16.87 -3.65 1.62
CA ASN A 52 -18.01 -2.77 1.82
C ASN A 52 -17.82 -1.96 3.12
N ALA A 53 -18.74 -1.04 3.41
CA ALA A 53 -18.64 -0.18 4.59
C ALA A 53 -18.56 -0.95 5.92
N LEU A 54 -19.36 -2.02 6.09
CA LEU A 54 -19.35 -2.83 7.31
C LEU A 54 -18.03 -3.61 7.47
N LYS A 55 -17.55 -4.21 6.38
CA LYS A 55 -16.26 -4.91 6.36
C LYS A 55 -15.10 -3.95 6.62
N TYR A 56 -15.22 -2.71 6.18
CA TYR A 56 -14.23 -1.69 6.50
C TYR A 56 -14.22 -1.34 7.99
N ILE A 57 -15.38 -1.17 8.63
CA ILE A 57 -15.48 -0.99 10.08
C ILE A 57 -14.84 -2.19 10.82
N GLU A 58 -15.15 -3.42 10.40
CA GLU A 58 -14.54 -4.63 10.95
C GLU A 58 -13.00 -4.65 10.82
N ILE A 59 -12.47 -4.18 9.67
CA ILE A 59 -11.03 -4.04 9.47
C ILE A 59 -10.44 -3.04 10.47
N VAL A 60 -11.13 -1.92 10.70
CA VAL A 60 -10.69 -0.89 11.64
C VAL A 60 -10.70 -1.43 13.07
N ASP A 61 -11.79 -2.08 13.48
CA ASP A 61 -11.92 -2.70 14.80
C ASP A 61 -10.82 -3.72 15.08
N ASN A 62 -10.58 -4.61 14.13
CA ASN A 62 -9.66 -5.73 14.34
C ASN A 62 -8.18 -5.37 14.14
N PHE A 63 -7.88 -4.35 13.33
CA PHE A 63 -6.50 -4.11 12.88
C PHE A 63 -5.97 -2.70 13.11
N VAL A 64 -6.84 -1.70 13.27
CA VAL A 64 -6.45 -0.30 13.56
C VAL A 64 -6.46 -0.03 15.06
N TRP A 65 -7.57 -0.25 15.76
CA TRP A 65 -7.66 0.08 17.19
C TRP A 65 -6.63 -0.64 18.06
N PRO A 66 -6.28 -1.93 17.82
CA PRO A 66 -5.22 -2.58 18.59
C PRO A 66 -3.84 -1.94 18.39
N VAL A 67 -3.57 -1.36 17.21
CA VAL A 67 -2.33 -0.62 16.93
C VAL A 67 -2.35 0.71 17.68
N ILE A 68 -3.49 1.40 17.67
CA ILE A 68 -3.64 2.69 18.36
C ILE A 68 -3.51 2.51 19.87
N ALA A 69 -4.24 1.56 20.46
CA ALA A 69 -4.15 1.26 21.89
C ALA A 69 -2.72 0.91 22.33
N ARG A 70 -1.94 0.27 21.45
CA ARG A 70 -0.53 -0.09 21.74
C ARG A 70 0.42 1.09 21.66
N HIS A 71 0.26 1.96 20.66
CA HIS A 71 1.26 3.00 20.34
C HIS A 71 0.87 4.41 20.80
N PHE A 72 -0.42 4.67 21.01
CA PHE A 72 -0.97 5.99 21.32
C PHE A 72 -1.96 5.93 22.50
N PRO A 73 -1.53 5.49 23.70
CA PRO A 73 -2.41 5.34 24.86
C PRO A 73 -2.95 6.68 25.42
N ALA A 74 -2.41 7.81 24.96
CA ALA A 74 -2.83 9.15 25.36
C ALA A 74 -3.76 9.81 24.32
N ASP A 75 -4.34 9.03 23.40
CA ASP A 75 -5.22 9.48 22.31
C ASP A 75 -4.61 10.59 21.43
N ASN A 76 -3.28 10.62 21.33
CA ASN A 76 -2.52 11.60 20.57
C ASN A 76 -2.23 11.12 19.14
N TYR A 77 -3.29 10.77 18.39
CA TYR A 77 -3.20 10.27 17.03
C TYR A 77 -4.16 10.98 16.08
N ILE A 78 -3.86 10.88 14.79
CA ILE A 78 -4.75 11.29 13.70
C ILE A 78 -4.90 10.07 12.79
N TYR A 79 -6.14 9.67 12.51
CA TYR A 79 -6.42 8.61 11.56
C TYR A 79 -6.50 9.17 10.14
N GLN A 80 -5.78 8.54 9.22
CA GLN A 80 -5.78 8.89 7.81
C GLN A 80 -6.01 7.65 6.96
N ASP A 81 -6.97 7.75 6.05
CA ASP A 81 -7.27 6.81 4.98
C ASP A 81 -7.31 7.55 3.62
N ASP A 82 -7.56 6.82 2.53
CA ASP A 82 -7.83 7.46 1.24
C ASP A 82 -9.33 7.81 1.10
N ASN A 83 -9.63 8.64 0.12
CA ASN A 83 -11.00 9.09 -0.16
C ASN A 83 -11.83 8.04 -0.92
N ALA A 84 -11.59 6.73 -0.72
CA ALA A 84 -12.37 5.68 -1.36
C ALA A 84 -13.85 5.77 -0.96
N PRO A 85 -14.80 5.45 -1.86
CA PRO A 85 -16.24 5.60 -1.58
C PRO A 85 -16.70 4.90 -0.30
N VAL A 86 -16.10 3.74 0.01
CA VAL A 86 -16.45 2.96 1.21
C VAL A 86 -16.03 3.65 2.50
N HIS A 87 -14.90 4.35 2.51
CA HIS A 87 -14.42 5.12 3.66
C HIS A 87 -15.22 6.41 3.89
N ARG A 88 -16.03 6.81 2.90
CA ARG A 88 -16.87 8.01 2.94
C ARG A 88 -18.35 7.71 3.08
N ALA A 89 -18.72 6.43 3.18
CA ALA A 89 -20.06 6.02 3.51
C ALA A 89 -20.49 6.61 4.86
N LYS A 90 -21.75 7.04 4.96
CA LYS A 90 -22.28 7.70 6.17
C LYS A 90 -22.00 6.87 7.44
N ILE A 91 -22.27 5.58 7.41
CA ILE A 91 -22.04 4.67 8.54
C ILE A 91 -20.57 4.64 9.00
N VAL A 92 -19.61 4.79 8.07
CA VAL A 92 -18.18 4.83 8.42
C VAL A 92 -17.81 6.18 9.02
N LYS A 93 -18.37 7.28 8.50
CA LYS A 93 -18.16 8.62 9.05
C LYS A 93 -18.71 8.74 10.47
N ASP A 94 -19.94 8.28 10.68
CA ASP A 94 -20.60 8.27 11.99
C ASP A 94 -19.81 7.41 12.99
N TYR A 95 -19.16 6.33 12.52
CA TYR A 95 -18.31 5.48 13.36
C TYR A 95 -16.94 6.12 13.69
N MET A 96 -16.37 6.90 12.77
CA MET A 96 -15.02 7.49 12.88
C MET A 96 -14.99 8.90 13.48
N GLU A 97 -16.14 9.45 13.88
CA GLU A 97 -16.49 10.87 14.03
C GLU A 97 -15.48 11.76 14.78
N LEU A 98 -14.56 11.20 15.58
CA LEU A 98 -13.58 11.93 16.39
C LEU A 98 -12.13 11.90 15.85
N HIS A 99 -11.80 11.00 14.93
CA HIS A 99 -10.38 10.69 14.63
C HIS A 99 -10.01 10.77 13.15
N GLY A 100 -10.99 10.87 12.24
CA GLY A 100 -10.75 10.93 10.79
C GLY A 100 -10.26 12.30 10.31
N MET A 101 -9.13 12.32 9.59
CA MET A 101 -8.66 13.51 8.88
C MET A 101 -9.38 13.71 7.55
N GLU A 102 -9.76 14.94 7.22
CA GLU A 102 -10.19 15.29 5.87
C GLU A 102 -9.03 15.15 4.87
N TRP A 103 -9.27 14.39 3.80
CA TRP A 103 -8.26 14.11 2.78
C TRP A 103 -8.70 14.59 1.40
N PRO A 104 -7.85 15.34 0.67
CA PRO A 104 -8.18 15.76 -0.69
C PRO A 104 -8.31 14.56 -1.63
N ALA A 105 -9.33 14.59 -2.49
CA ALA A 105 -9.50 13.57 -3.52
C ALA A 105 -8.27 13.49 -4.43
N GLN A 106 -7.98 12.29 -4.96
CA GLN A 106 -6.94 12.06 -5.97
C GLN A 106 -5.54 12.58 -5.59
N SER A 107 -5.17 12.49 -4.31
CA SER A 107 -3.85 12.93 -3.81
C SER A 107 -2.98 11.75 -3.35
N PRO A 108 -2.64 10.78 -4.24
CA PRO A 108 -1.77 9.67 -3.86
C PRO A 108 -0.36 10.15 -3.48
N ASP A 109 0.11 11.24 -4.07
CA ASP A 109 1.42 11.87 -3.78
C ASP A 109 1.58 12.21 -2.29
N LEU A 110 0.47 12.54 -1.62
CA LEU A 110 0.46 12.86 -0.19
C LEU A 110 0.37 11.60 0.68
N ASN A 111 -0.11 10.49 0.15
CA ASN A 111 -0.34 9.27 0.90
C ASN A 111 0.96 8.46 1.03
N ILE A 112 1.62 8.59 2.17
CA ILE A 112 2.93 7.96 2.40
C ILE A 112 2.88 6.41 2.38
N ILE A 113 1.70 5.80 2.56
CA ILE A 113 1.55 4.34 2.46
C ILE A 113 1.83 3.82 1.05
N GLU A 114 1.63 4.65 0.02
CA GLU A 114 1.96 4.28 -1.37
C GLU A 114 3.46 4.03 -1.55
N ASN A 115 4.30 4.76 -0.81
CA ASN A 115 5.74 4.51 -0.78
C ASN A 115 6.07 3.17 -0.10
N MET A 116 5.31 2.77 0.92
CA MET A 116 5.43 1.45 1.53
C MET A 116 5.04 0.35 0.55
N TRP A 117 3.88 0.48 -0.12
CA TRP A 117 3.45 -0.49 -1.14
C TRP A 117 4.44 -0.60 -2.29
N ARG A 118 5.04 0.51 -2.72
CA ARG A 118 6.10 0.52 -3.72
C ARG A 118 7.33 -0.26 -3.24
N LYS A 119 7.78 -0.03 -1.99
CA LYS A 119 8.92 -0.76 -1.42
C LYS A 119 8.63 -2.26 -1.37
N ILE A 120 7.46 -2.67 -0.90
CA ILE A 120 7.06 -4.08 -0.85
C ILE A 120 7.07 -4.70 -2.24
N LYS A 121 6.48 -4.04 -3.24
CA LYS A 121 6.48 -4.53 -4.63
C LYS A 121 7.90 -4.73 -5.18
N ILE A 122 8.81 -3.80 -4.89
CA ILE A 122 10.21 -3.90 -5.32
C ILE A 122 10.91 -5.10 -4.66
N GLU A 123 10.78 -5.26 -3.34
CA GLU A 123 11.40 -6.39 -2.63
C GLU A 123 10.78 -7.73 -3.03
N LEU A 124 9.46 -7.78 -3.22
CA LEU A 124 8.76 -8.98 -3.68
C LEU A 124 9.23 -9.41 -5.07
N GLN A 125 9.47 -8.44 -5.96
CA GLN A 125 9.95 -8.71 -7.31
C GLN A 125 11.33 -9.39 -7.34
N LYS A 126 12.22 -9.08 -6.38
CA LYS A 126 13.56 -9.70 -6.28
C LYS A 126 13.51 -11.21 -6.05
N GLN A 127 12.45 -11.68 -5.39
CA GLN A 127 12.24 -13.10 -5.05
C GLN A 127 11.06 -13.73 -5.80
N ALA A 128 10.51 -13.05 -6.82
CA ALA A 128 9.32 -13.49 -7.54
C ALA A 128 9.45 -14.89 -8.14
N HIS A 129 10.66 -15.31 -8.51
CA HIS A 129 10.95 -16.63 -9.05
C HIS A 129 10.70 -17.77 -8.04
N ASN A 130 10.73 -17.48 -6.74
CA ASN A 130 10.48 -18.46 -5.67
C ASN A 130 9.02 -18.47 -5.17
N ILE A 131 8.17 -17.59 -5.70
CA ILE A 131 6.79 -17.42 -5.25
C ILE A 131 5.85 -18.01 -6.30
N THR A 132 5.36 -19.22 -6.02
CA THR A 132 4.46 -19.95 -6.92
C THR A 132 3.03 -20.06 -6.39
N THR A 133 2.80 -19.69 -5.13
CA THR A 133 1.48 -19.75 -4.48
C THR A 133 1.10 -18.44 -3.79
N LYS A 134 -0.20 -18.24 -3.58
CA LYS A 134 -0.72 -17.10 -2.80
C LYS A 134 -0.22 -17.12 -1.35
N ALA A 135 -0.10 -18.29 -0.74
CA ALA A 135 0.40 -18.42 0.63
C ALA A 135 1.86 -17.96 0.74
N GLN A 136 2.74 -18.40 -0.18
CA GLN A 136 4.13 -17.93 -0.23
C GLN A 136 4.20 -16.42 -0.47
N MET A 137 3.32 -15.89 -1.34
CA MET A 137 3.24 -14.45 -1.59
C MET A 137 2.85 -13.68 -0.32
N GLU A 138 1.88 -14.17 0.44
CA GLU A 138 1.48 -13.57 1.71
C GLU A 138 2.62 -13.60 2.73
N THR A 139 3.27 -14.74 2.92
CA THR A 139 4.42 -14.89 3.83
C THR A 139 5.53 -13.92 3.45
N ALA A 140 5.94 -13.89 2.18
CA ALA A 140 6.98 -12.98 1.70
C ALA A 140 6.62 -11.51 1.94
N ILE A 141 5.35 -11.13 1.76
CA ILE A 141 4.90 -9.75 2.02
C ILE A 141 4.94 -9.42 3.51
N ARG A 142 4.52 -10.35 4.38
CA ARG A 142 4.61 -10.18 5.84
C ARG A 142 6.06 -10.03 6.29
N ASP A 143 6.96 -10.86 5.77
CA ASP A 143 8.40 -10.80 6.09
C ASP A 143 9.03 -9.49 5.60
N ILE A 144 8.70 -9.04 4.39
CA ILE A 144 9.17 -7.75 3.90
C ILE A 144 8.65 -6.64 4.81
N TRP A 145 7.36 -6.65 5.15
CA TRP A 145 6.71 -5.64 5.96
C TRP A 145 7.35 -5.48 7.34
N THR A 146 7.54 -6.58 8.07
CA THR A 146 8.16 -6.56 9.41
C THR A 146 9.62 -6.11 9.39
N ASN A 147 10.33 -6.33 8.28
CA ASN A 147 11.71 -5.89 8.10
C ASN A 147 11.86 -4.45 7.59
N ILE A 148 10.77 -3.71 7.35
CA ILE A 148 10.89 -2.29 7.00
C ILE A 148 11.38 -1.51 8.22
N SER A 149 12.52 -0.84 8.07
CA SER A 149 13.14 -0.11 9.17
C SER A 149 12.30 1.08 9.63
N LEU A 150 12.31 1.31 10.94
CA LEU A 150 11.70 2.49 11.56
C LEU A 150 12.26 3.80 10.98
N GLU A 151 13.55 3.83 10.65
CA GLU A 151 14.19 4.98 10.01
C GLU A 151 13.54 5.32 8.66
N PHE A 152 13.23 4.31 7.84
CA PHE A 152 12.54 4.51 6.56
C PHE A 152 11.14 5.11 6.77
N ILE A 153 10.39 4.59 7.74
CA ILE A 153 9.03 5.07 8.06
C ILE A 153 9.08 6.51 8.55
N ARG A 154 9.96 6.82 9.51
CA ARG A 154 10.11 8.19 10.03
C ARG A 154 10.55 9.17 8.93
N LYS A 155 11.41 8.76 8.00
CA LYS A 155 11.74 9.57 6.80
C LYS A 155 10.51 9.88 5.94
N LEU A 156 9.56 8.95 5.80
CA LEU A 156 8.31 9.19 5.09
C LEU A 156 7.43 10.21 5.83
N TYR A 157 7.22 10.04 7.13
CA TYR A 157 6.47 11.01 7.94
C TYR A 157 7.09 12.41 7.91
N ASN A 158 8.40 12.51 8.11
CA ASN A 158 9.13 13.77 8.05
C ASN A 158 9.09 14.44 6.67
N SER A 159 8.75 13.68 5.62
CA SER A 159 8.57 14.24 4.28
C SER A 159 7.21 14.94 4.08
N ILE A 160 6.20 14.66 4.90
CA ILE A 160 4.82 15.17 4.75
C ILE A 160 4.79 16.70 4.65
N PRO A 161 5.42 17.49 5.55
CA PRO A 161 5.36 18.95 5.46
C PRO A 161 5.94 19.49 4.14
N ARG A 162 6.96 18.82 3.59
CA ARG A 162 7.53 19.18 2.29
C ARG A 162 6.58 18.84 1.14
N ARG A 163 5.93 17.67 1.18
CA ARG A 163 4.96 17.26 0.15
C ARG A 163 3.78 18.24 0.09
N LEU A 164 3.22 18.59 1.25
CA LEU A 164 2.14 19.59 1.37
C LEU A 164 2.55 20.94 0.75
N ARG A 165 3.75 21.44 1.06
CA ARG A 165 4.26 22.68 0.45
C ARG A 165 4.36 22.59 -1.07
N LEU A 166 4.74 21.45 -1.63
CA LEU A 166 4.80 21.27 -3.08
C LEU A 166 3.42 21.25 -3.71
N VAL A 167 2.44 20.56 -3.11
CA VAL A 167 1.05 20.55 -3.60
C VAL A 167 0.45 21.96 -3.58
N ILE A 168 0.68 22.72 -2.50
CA ILE A 168 0.22 24.12 -2.39
C ILE A 168 0.86 24.97 -3.48
N ARG A 169 2.18 24.87 -3.70
CA ARG A 169 2.89 25.59 -4.77
C ARG A 169 2.40 25.19 -6.16
N ALA A 170 2.06 23.93 -6.35
CA ALA A 170 1.50 23.40 -7.59
C ALA A 170 0.01 23.75 -7.77
N LYS A 171 -0.60 24.48 -6.83
CA LYS A 171 -2.04 24.81 -6.80
C LYS A 171 -2.93 23.56 -6.92
N GLY A 172 -2.53 22.47 -6.27
CA GLY A 172 -3.25 21.19 -6.30
C GLY A 172 -2.90 20.26 -7.48
N ASN A 173 -1.96 20.63 -8.36
CA ASN A 173 -1.49 19.73 -9.42
C ASN A 173 -0.54 18.65 -8.88
N ILE A 174 -0.33 17.62 -9.71
CA ILE A 174 0.56 16.48 -9.45
C ILE A 174 1.98 16.96 -9.11
N THR A 175 2.57 16.32 -8.11
CA THR A 175 3.94 16.55 -7.66
C THR A 175 4.83 15.38 -8.05
N LYS A 176 6.12 15.45 -7.73
CA LYS A 176 7.09 14.38 -8.05
C LYS A 176 6.97 13.11 -7.19
N TYR A 177 6.04 13.07 -6.24
CA TYR A 177 5.97 12.05 -5.19
C TYR A 177 5.09 10.87 -5.56
#